data_AF-R5GXJ8-F1
#
_entry.id   AF-R5GXJ8-F1
#
_cell.length_a   1.000
_cell.length_b   1.000
_cell.length_c   1.000
_cell.angle_alpha   90.00
_cell.angle_beta   90.00
_cell.angle_gamma   90.00
#
_symmetry.space_group_name_H-M   'P 1'
#
loop_
_entity.id
_entity.type
_entity.pdbx_description
1 polymer ?
#
loop_
_entity_poly.entity_id
_entity_poly.type
_entity_poly.pdbx_seq_one_letter_code
_entity_poly.pdbx_strand_id
1 'polypeptide(L)'
;MLKEKVTVTICGKPYNLRTNDADTLMKQAKESDRRITEYCKLMPNNPAPKEDACVFTVLDLLGELDAATAEKDALAKQNASMTAAAEQGAKDSEENRRLTGVITELKKDSEALEVLRKNFTELEGKNAQLAETLREANQRAEENLNAKKELDAANVRLKSLDEKNTQLSQSVKTSEARAEEQSKAVAELQRQNADLRKQTEKIATLTDENKKLNEKLEKAANTEEALRRSEERAASLEKDREKLKAGAAELNDVKKSLAEALGRSADLETKLSAAEKSAKELEEAKQSLAAEKGRNADLETKLAAAEKSAKELEEAKHSLAAEKNRCAELEHRLEAERKAVEEAHSENEQTQEELAMLREKADKLEELSVKFSQMESENTALKAANDSQENESSEELSQEIASLKKRLDEALAESRDLKKTNASLNRQLNEMLEDGQLTL
;
A
#
# COMPACT_ATOMS: atom_id res chain seq x y z
N MET A 1 -111.48 -185.22 -58.23
CA MET A 1 -112.22 -186.46 -58.57
C MET A 1 -113.46 -186.51 -57.69
N LEU A 2 -114.63 -186.86 -58.24
CA LEU A 2 -115.87 -187.01 -57.47
C LEU A 2 -115.91 -188.40 -56.83
N LYS A 3 -116.02 -188.44 -55.49
CA LYS A 3 -115.73 -189.62 -54.66
C LYS A 3 -116.89 -190.60 -54.60
N GLU A 4 -118.10 -190.12 -54.37
CA GLU A 4 -119.26 -190.93 -54.03
C GLU A 4 -120.06 -191.29 -55.28
N LYS A 5 -120.62 -192.51 -55.33
CA LYS A 5 -121.63 -192.92 -56.32
C LYS A 5 -123.01 -192.80 -55.68
N VAL A 6 -123.92 -192.07 -56.30
CA VAL A 6 -125.27 -191.85 -55.77
C VAL A 6 -126.28 -192.14 -56.88
N THR A 7 -127.24 -193.01 -56.61
CA THR A 7 -128.44 -193.19 -57.45
C THR A 7 -129.51 -192.22 -56.95
N VAL A 8 -129.91 -191.26 -57.78
CA VAL A 8 -131.04 -190.37 -57.52
C VAL A 8 -132.17 -190.70 -58.48
N THR A 9 -133.40 -190.76 -57.99
CA THR A 9 -134.59 -190.98 -58.83
C THR A 9 -135.28 -189.64 -59.05
N ILE A 10 -135.54 -189.29 -60.31
CA ILE A 10 -136.25 -188.07 -60.70
C ILE A 10 -137.30 -188.44 -61.77
N CYS A 11 -138.54 -187.99 -61.58
CA CYS A 11 -139.73 -188.33 -62.36
C CYS A 11 -139.99 -189.86 -62.50
N GLY A 12 -139.46 -190.66 -61.56
CA GLY A 12 -139.48 -192.12 -61.58
C GLY A 12 -138.36 -192.79 -62.39
N LYS A 13 -137.43 -192.03 -62.98
CA LYS A 13 -136.24 -192.56 -63.69
C LYS A 13 -135.02 -192.52 -62.76
N PRO A 14 -134.25 -193.62 -62.59
CA PRO A 14 -133.04 -193.62 -61.77
C PRO A 14 -131.81 -193.13 -62.57
N TYR A 15 -131.11 -192.14 -62.01
CA TYR A 15 -129.88 -191.56 -62.55
C TYR A 15 -128.70 -191.88 -61.63
N ASN A 16 -127.64 -192.47 -62.18
CA ASN A 16 -126.44 -192.84 -61.44
C ASN A 16 -125.36 -191.76 -61.60
N LEU A 17 -125.23 -190.90 -60.60
CA LEU A 17 -124.33 -189.74 -60.60
C LEU A 17 -123.12 -189.98 -59.68
N ARG A 18 -122.14 -189.07 -59.77
CA ARG A 18 -121.08 -188.93 -58.76
C ARG A 18 -121.06 -187.53 -58.17
N THR A 19 -120.65 -187.43 -56.91
CA THR A 19 -120.54 -186.16 -56.19
C THR A 19 -119.42 -186.21 -55.13
N ASN A 20 -119.14 -185.06 -54.50
CA ASN A 20 -118.36 -184.94 -53.27
C ASN A 20 -119.25 -184.66 -52.04
N ASP A 21 -120.55 -184.47 -52.26
CA ASP A 21 -121.58 -184.25 -51.25
C ASP A 21 -122.84 -184.98 -51.72
N ALA A 22 -123.05 -186.21 -51.21
CA ALA A 22 -124.24 -187.00 -51.48
C ALA A 22 -125.51 -186.42 -50.86
N ASP A 23 -125.42 -185.79 -49.69
CA ASP A 23 -126.58 -185.31 -48.94
C ASP A 23 -127.21 -184.08 -49.59
N THR A 24 -126.40 -183.11 -50.01
CA THR A 24 -126.88 -181.93 -50.74
C THR A 24 -127.43 -182.34 -52.11
N LEU A 25 -126.76 -183.25 -52.84
CA LEU A 25 -127.28 -183.75 -54.11
C LEU A 25 -128.60 -184.53 -53.94
N MET A 26 -128.74 -185.35 -52.90
CA MET A 26 -130.01 -186.04 -52.60
C MET A 26 -131.12 -185.07 -52.20
N LYS A 27 -130.81 -184.00 -51.45
CA LYS A 27 -131.78 -182.95 -51.10
C LYS A 27 -132.23 -182.19 -52.36
N GLN A 28 -131.30 -181.77 -53.21
CA GLN A 28 -131.58 -181.10 -54.48
C GLN A 28 -132.39 -181.99 -55.44
N ALA A 29 -132.07 -183.28 -55.54
CA ALA A 29 -132.83 -184.22 -56.36
C ALA A 29 -134.27 -184.42 -55.85
N LYS A 30 -134.47 -184.55 -54.52
CA LYS A 30 -135.80 -184.64 -53.90
C LYS A 30 -136.62 -183.37 -54.08
N GLU A 31 -135.99 -182.20 -53.95
CA GLU A 31 -136.65 -180.90 -54.17
C GLU A 31 -137.01 -180.71 -55.65
N SER A 32 -136.15 -181.13 -56.57
CA SER A 32 -136.45 -181.17 -58.01
C SER A 32 -137.65 -182.07 -58.29
N ASP A 33 -137.68 -183.29 -57.75
CA ASP A 33 -138.78 -184.25 -57.93
C ASP A 33 -140.10 -183.74 -57.30
N ARG A 34 -140.02 -182.99 -56.18
CA ARG A 34 -141.16 -182.29 -55.57
C ARG A 34 -141.72 -181.22 -56.50
N ARG A 35 -140.87 -180.31 -57.00
CA ARG A 35 -141.28 -179.25 -57.94
C ARG A 35 -141.87 -179.81 -59.23
N ILE A 36 -141.24 -180.83 -59.83
CA ILE A 36 -141.78 -181.56 -61.00
C ILE A 36 -143.17 -182.11 -60.68
N THR A 37 -143.34 -182.75 -59.52
CA THR A 37 -144.62 -183.32 -59.08
C THR A 37 -145.70 -182.25 -58.82
N GLU A 38 -145.31 -181.04 -58.44
CA GLU A 38 -146.22 -179.90 -58.28
C GLU A 38 -146.61 -179.29 -59.64
N TYR A 39 -145.66 -179.04 -60.54
CA TYR A 39 -145.93 -178.59 -61.90
C TYR A 39 -146.82 -179.56 -62.70
N CYS A 40 -146.64 -180.88 -62.54
CA CYS A 40 -147.51 -181.89 -63.14
C CYS A 40 -149.00 -181.71 -62.74
N LYS A 41 -149.28 -181.30 -61.50
CA LYS A 41 -150.65 -181.10 -61.00
C LYS A 41 -151.31 -179.83 -61.54
N LEU A 42 -150.50 -178.83 -61.90
CA LEU A 42 -150.97 -177.55 -62.43
C LEU A 42 -151.37 -177.62 -63.91
N MET A 43 -151.06 -178.71 -64.62
CA MET A 43 -151.36 -178.89 -66.05
C MET A 43 -152.17 -180.17 -66.35
N PRO A 44 -153.39 -180.33 -65.81
CA PRO A 44 -154.15 -181.58 -65.88
C PRO A 44 -154.62 -181.99 -67.30
N ASN A 45 -154.66 -181.05 -68.26
CA ASN A 45 -155.11 -181.29 -69.64
C ASN A 45 -153.96 -181.34 -70.67
N ASN A 46 -152.69 -181.33 -70.22
CA ASN A 46 -151.52 -181.40 -71.10
C ASN A 46 -151.24 -182.86 -71.50
N PRO A 47 -151.03 -183.19 -72.80
CA PRO A 47 -150.65 -184.55 -73.23
C PRO A 47 -149.24 -185.00 -72.82
N ALA A 48 -148.33 -184.10 -72.44
CA ALA A 48 -146.96 -184.41 -71.99
C ALA A 48 -146.60 -183.68 -70.67
N PRO A 49 -147.38 -183.88 -69.58
CA PRO A 49 -147.35 -183.00 -68.40
C PRO A 49 -146.09 -183.16 -67.56
N LYS A 50 -145.35 -184.27 -67.72
CA LYS A 50 -144.12 -184.57 -66.96
C LYS A 50 -142.89 -183.92 -67.59
N GLU A 51 -142.80 -183.98 -68.91
CA GLU A 51 -141.72 -183.44 -69.71
C GLU A 51 -141.66 -181.91 -69.51
N ASP A 52 -142.79 -181.22 -69.67
CA ASP A 52 -142.87 -179.77 -69.45
C ASP A 52 -142.63 -179.38 -67.98
N ALA A 53 -143.12 -180.19 -67.01
CA ALA A 53 -142.85 -179.96 -65.58
C ALA A 53 -141.35 -180.09 -65.22
N CYS A 54 -140.60 -180.95 -65.92
CA CYS A 54 -139.14 -180.99 -65.82
C CYS A 54 -138.51 -179.71 -66.37
N VAL A 55 -138.99 -179.20 -67.50
CA VAL A 55 -138.51 -177.94 -68.09
C VAL A 55 -138.75 -176.74 -67.16
N PHE A 56 -139.97 -176.58 -66.62
CA PHE A 56 -140.26 -175.49 -65.67
C PHE A 56 -139.39 -175.57 -64.41
N THR A 57 -139.22 -176.76 -63.83
CA THR A 57 -138.34 -176.94 -62.66
C THR A 57 -136.88 -176.60 -62.94
N VAL A 58 -136.37 -176.90 -64.16
CA VAL A 58 -135.02 -176.49 -64.56
C VAL A 58 -134.92 -174.97 -64.77
N LEU A 59 -135.95 -174.33 -65.32
CA LEU A 59 -135.98 -172.87 -65.48
C LEU A 59 -135.99 -172.15 -64.12
N ASP A 60 -136.75 -172.62 -63.13
CA ASP A 60 -136.71 -172.07 -61.76
C ASP A 60 -135.31 -172.16 -61.15
N LEU A 61 -134.68 -173.34 -61.22
CA LEU A 61 -133.36 -173.60 -60.63
C LEU A 61 -132.24 -172.82 -61.35
N LEU A 62 -132.40 -172.54 -62.64
CA LEU A 62 -131.54 -171.60 -63.36
C LEU A 62 -131.75 -170.16 -62.87
N GLY A 63 -133.00 -169.73 -62.68
CA GLY A 63 -133.32 -168.41 -62.11
C GLY A 63 -132.79 -168.21 -60.68
N GLU A 64 -132.86 -169.23 -59.83
CA GLU A 64 -132.24 -169.25 -58.50
C GLU A 64 -130.71 -169.18 -58.57
N LEU A 65 -130.09 -169.90 -59.52
CA LEU A 65 -128.64 -169.87 -59.74
C LEU A 65 -128.16 -168.50 -60.27
N ASP A 66 -128.91 -167.88 -61.18
CA ASP A 66 -128.63 -166.54 -61.70
C ASP A 66 -128.79 -165.49 -60.59
N ALA A 67 -129.83 -165.59 -59.75
CA ALA A 67 -130.03 -164.72 -58.59
C ALA A 67 -128.89 -164.85 -57.57
N ALA A 68 -128.51 -166.08 -57.19
CA ALA A 68 -127.39 -166.33 -56.28
C ALA A 68 -126.04 -165.88 -56.88
N THR A 69 -125.86 -165.99 -58.20
CA THR A 69 -124.68 -165.49 -58.90
C THR A 69 -124.62 -163.97 -58.88
N ALA A 70 -125.76 -163.30 -59.10
CA ALA A 70 -125.89 -161.85 -59.03
C ALA A 70 -125.68 -161.31 -57.61
N GLU A 71 -126.18 -161.99 -56.57
CA GLU A 71 -125.93 -161.65 -55.16
C GLU A 71 -124.43 -161.79 -54.83
N LYS A 72 -123.81 -162.92 -55.20
CA LYS A 72 -122.37 -163.16 -55.04
C LYS A 72 -121.52 -162.11 -55.77
N ASP A 73 -121.93 -161.67 -56.96
CA ASP A 73 -121.26 -160.58 -57.71
C ASP A 73 -121.52 -159.19 -57.10
N ALA A 74 -122.68 -158.96 -56.48
CA ALA A 74 -122.98 -157.73 -55.75
C ALA A 74 -122.14 -157.63 -54.46
N LEU A 75 -122.04 -158.72 -53.69
CA LEU A 75 -121.16 -158.83 -52.52
C LEU A 75 -119.69 -158.69 -52.90
N ALA A 76 -119.25 -159.25 -54.04
CA ALA A 76 -117.89 -159.05 -54.54
C ALA A 76 -117.61 -157.56 -54.86
N LYS A 77 -118.55 -156.87 -55.51
CA LYS A 77 -118.45 -155.41 -55.78
C LYS A 77 -118.46 -154.58 -54.49
N GLN A 78 -119.31 -154.94 -53.51
CA GLN A 78 -119.35 -154.27 -52.21
C GLN A 78 -118.04 -154.44 -51.44
N ASN A 79 -117.50 -155.65 -51.38
CA ASN A 79 -116.22 -155.93 -50.72
C ASN A 79 -115.06 -155.20 -51.41
N ALA A 80 -114.98 -155.21 -52.75
CA ALA A 80 -113.98 -154.45 -53.49
C ALA A 80 -114.07 -152.93 -53.21
N SER A 81 -115.29 -152.39 -53.13
CA SER A 81 -115.53 -150.99 -52.77
C SER A 81 -115.07 -150.67 -51.34
N MET A 82 -115.39 -151.53 -50.36
CA MET A 82 -114.93 -151.35 -48.97
C MET A 82 -113.40 -151.46 -48.85
N THR A 83 -112.75 -152.38 -49.57
CA THR A 83 -111.28 -152.48 -49.59
C THR A 83 -110.65 -151.23 -50.20
N ALA A 84 -111.16 -150.73 -51.33
CA ALA A 84 -110.66 -149.50 -51.95
C ALA A 84 -110.84 -148.28 -51.04
N ALA A 85 -111.98 -148.16 -50.35
CA ALA A 85 -112.23 -147.11 -49.36
C ALA A 85 -111.30 -147.20 -48.13
N ALA A 86 -111.03 -148.41 -47.64
CA ALA A 86 -110.09 -148.64 -46.54
C ALA A 86 -108.64 -148.33 -46.94
N GLU A 87 -108.22 -148.72 -48.14
CA GLU A 87 -106.90 -148.36 -48.69
C GLU A 87 -106.74 -146.84 -48.87
N GLN A 88 -107.78 -146.14 -49.32
CA GLN A 88 -107.73 -144.69 -49.45
C GLN A 88 -107.66 -144.02 -48.08
N GLY A 89 -108.52 -144.41 -47.13
CA GLY A 89 -108.47 -143.90 -45.75
C GLY A 89 -107.14 -144.16 -45.04
N ALA A 90 -106.44 -145.24 -45.39
CA ALA A 90 -105.08 -145.51 -44.91
C ALA A 90 -104.05 -144.51 -45.51
N LYS A 91 -104.11 -144.27 -46.83
CA LYS A 91 -103.26 -143.27 -47.53
C LYS A 91 -103.51 -141.86 -46.97
N ASP A 92 -104.77 -141.48 -46.83
CA ASP A 92 -105.19 -140.18 -46.25
C ASP A 92 -104.68 -140.03 -44.80
N SER A 93 -104.67 -141.13 -44.01
CA SER A 93 -104.13 -141.13 -42.65
C SER A 93 -102.61 -140.96 -42.63
N GLU A 94 -101.88 -141.61 -43.54
CA GLU A 94 -100.43 -141.40 -43.68
C GLU A 94 -100.09 -139.98 -44.14
N GLU A 95 -100.83 -139.42 -45.10
CA GLU A 95 -100.63 -138.06 -45.59
C GLU A 95 -100.90 -137.04 -44.48
N ASN A 96 -101.99 -137.19 -43.73
CA ASN A 96 -102.27 -136.34 -42.56
C ASN A 96 -101.16 -136.43 -41.49
N ARG A 97 -100.55 -137.61 -41.27
CA ARG A 97 -99.38 -137.73 -40.37
C ARG A 97 -98.16 -136.99 -40.92
N ARG A 98 -97.87 -137.10 -42.22
CA ARG A 98 -96.74 -136.38 -42.87
C ARG A 98 -96.94 -134.87 -42.81
N LEU A 99 -98.13 -134.38 -43.16
CA LEU A 99 -98.50 -132.96 -43.06
C LEU A 99 -98.43 -132.44 -41.62
N THR A 100 -98.85 -133.24 -40.64
CA THR A 100 -98.70 -132.90 -39.22
C THR A 100 -97.22 -132.76 -38.84
N GLY A 101 -96.36 -133.66 -39.31
CA GLY A 101 -94.90 -133.56 -39.13
C GLY A 101 -94.35 -132.24 -39.68
N VAL A 102 -94.61 -131.94 -40.95
CA VAL A 102 -94.19 -130.70 -41.63
C VAL A 102 -94.70 -129.46 -40.88
N ILE A 103 -95.95 -129.46 -40.39
CA ILE A 103 -96.50 -128.36 -39.57
C ILE A 103 -95.74 -128.19 -38.24
N THR A 104 -95.25 -129.27 -37.62
CA THR A 104 -94.41 -129.15 -36.41
C THR A 104 -92.98 -128.70 -36.68
N GLU A 105 -92.44 -128.93 -37.87
CA GLU A 105 -91.12 -128.42 -38.27
C GLU A 105 -91.20 -126.93 -38.65
N LEU A 106 -92.17 -126.54 -39.49
CA LEU A 106 -92.41 -125.13 -39.84
C LEU A 106 -92.70 -124.24 -38.62
N LYS A 107 -93.27 -124.78 -37.54
CA LYS A 107 -93.42 -124.06 -36.26
C LYS A 107 -92.07 -123.78 -35.58
N LYS A 108 -91.19 -124.79 -35.48
CA LYS A 108 -89.84 -124.61 -34.92
C LYS A 108 -89.02 -123.63 -35.75
N ASP A 109 -89.12 -123.69 -37.08
CA ASP A 109 -88.44 -122.75 -37.98
C ASP A 109 -88.97 -121.32 -37.82
N SER A 110 -90.30 -121.16 -37.64
CA SER A 110 -90.91 -119.86 -37.34
C SER A 110 -90.45 -119.30 -35.98
N GLU A 111 -90.39 -120.13 -34.94
CA GLU A 111 -89.89 -119.76 -33.61
C GLU A 111 -88.40 -119.37 -33.68
N ALA A 112 -87.59 -120.15 -34.39
CA ALA A 112 -86.17 -119.85 -34.62
C ALA A 112 -85.97 -118.55 -35.41
N LEU A 113 -86.80 -118.27 -36.42
CA LEU A 113 -86.79 -117.00 -37.17
C LEU A 113 -87.20 -115.80 -36.31
N GLU A 114 -88.13 -115.97 -35.35
CA GLU A 114 -88.48 -114.90 -34.41
C GLU A 114 -87.33 -114.59 -33.44
N VAL A 115 -86.63 -115.62 -32.95
CA VAL A 115 -85.39 -115.45 -32.17
C VAL A 115 -84.30 -114.78 -33.00
N LEU A 116 -84.11 -115.18 -34.27
CA LEU A 116 -83.12 -114.57 -35.15
C LEU A 116 -83.40 -113.09 -35.40
N ARG A 117 -84.68 -112.71 -35.58
CA ARG A 117 -85.10 -111.30 -35.71
C ARG A 117 -84.80 -110.49 -34.46
N LYS A 118 -85.12 -111.00 -33.27
CA LYS A 118 -84.80 -110.33 -31.99
C LYS A 118 -83.29 -110.11 -31.83
N ASN A 119 -82.50 -111.15 -32.10
CA ASN A 119 -81.03 -111.08 -32.07
C ASN A 119 -80.49 -110.05 -33.09
N PHE A 120 -81.08 -109.96 -34.29
CA PHE A 120 -80.69 -108.99 -35.30
C PHE A 120 -80.95 -107.55 -34.85
N THR A 121 -82.17 -107.24 -34.36
CA THR A 121 -82.51 -105.91 -33.85
C THR A 121 -81.69 -105.52 -32.61
N GLU A 122 -81.34 -106.48 -31.75
CA GLU A 122 -80.36 -106.24 -30.68
C GLU A 122 -78.96 -105.88 -31.20
N LEU A 123 -78.49 -106.54 -32.27
CA LEU A 123 -77.19 -106.27 -32.88
C LEU A 123 -77.19 -104.92 -33.63
N GLU A 124 -78.28 -104.54 -34.28
CA GLU A 124 -78.47 -103.20 -34.84
C GLU A 124 -78.37 -102.11 -33.75
N GLY A 125 -79.08 -102.30 -32.62
CA GLY A 125 -79.02 -101.39 -31.47
C GLY A 125 -77.61 -101.29 -30.86
N LYS A 126 -76.91 -102.42 -30.69
CA LYS A 126 -75.53 -102.47 -30.18
C LYS A 126 -74.54 -101.81 -31.16
N ASN A 127 -74.72 -101.99 -32.47
CA ASN A 127 -73.90 -101.30 -33.48
C ASN A 127 -74.15 -99.79 -33.51
N ALA A 128 -75.40 -99.33 -33.32
CA ALA A 128 -75.72 -97.90 -33.22
C ALA A 128 -75.04 -97.27 -32.00
N GLN A 129 -75.14 -97.90 -30.83
CA GLN A 129 -74.46 -97.48 -29.59
C GLN A 129 -72.94 -97.46 -29.75
N LEU A 130 -72.35 -98.45 -30.44
CA LEU A 130 -70.92 -98.48 -30.72
C LEU A 130 -70.49 -97.34 -31.65
N ALA A 131 -71.26 -97.03 -32.69
CA ALA A 131 -71.00 -95.93 -33.61
C ALA A 131 -71.10 -94.56 -32.92
N GLU A 132 -72.07 -94.38 -32.01
CA GLU A 132 -72.19 -93.19 -31.17
C GLU A 132 -71.02 -93.06 -30.19
N THR A 133 -70.65 -94.15 -29.50
CA THR A 133 -69.48 -94.19 -28.59
C THR A 133 -68.18 -93.84 -29.32
N LEU A 134 -67.99 -94.35 -30.54
CA LEU A 134 -66.83 -94.01 -31.38
C LEU A 134 -66.86 -92.53 -31.84
N ARG A 135 -68.04 -91.97 -32.09
CA ARG A 135 -68.20 -90.55 -32.42
C ARG A 135 -67.82 -89.66 -31.23
N GLU A 136 -68.30 -89.97 -30.02
CA GLU A 136 -67.89 -89.27 -28.80
C GLU A 136 -66.38 -89.38 -28.55
N ALA A 137 -65.80 -90.57 -28.71
CA ALA A 137 -64.38 -90.82 -28.49
C ALA A 137 -63.51 -89.99 -29.45
N ASN A 138 -63.90 -89.91 -30.72
CA ASN A 138 -63.21 -89.07 -31.71
C ASN A 138 -63.38 -87.58 -31.43
N GLN A 139 -64.58 -87.11 -31.05
CA GLN A 139 -64.79 -85.71 -30.66
C GLN A 139 -63.93 -85.34 -29.44
N ARG A 140 -63.91 -86.17 -28.39
CA ARG A 140 -63.05 -85.97 -27.22
C ARG A 140 -61.56 -85.99 -27.59
N ALA A 141 -61.14 -86.76 -28.60
CA ALA A 141 -59.77 -86.74 -29.09
C ALA A 141 -59.42 -85.41 -29.80
N GLU A 142 -60.33 -84.84 -30.59
CA GLU A 142 -60.15 -83.52 -31.21
C GLU A 142 -60.14 -82.38 -30.17
N GLU A 143 -61.03 -82.43 -29.18
CA GLU A 143 -61.08 -81.50 -28.04
C GLU A 143 -59.76 -81.52 -27.26
N ASN A 144 -59.25 -82.71 -26.91
CA ASN A 144 -57.95 -82.87 -26.24
C ASN A 144 -56.78 -82.39 -27.12
N LEU A 145 -56.83 -82.62 -28.44
CA LEU A 145 -55.81 -82.13 -29.37
C LEU A 145 -55.78 -80.60 -29.41
N ASN A 146 -56.94 -79.94 -29.35
CA ASN A 146 -57.05 -78.49 -29.34
C ASN A 146 -56.64 -77.89 -27.99
N ALA A 147 -57.10 -78.45 -26.87
CA ALA A 147 -56.66 -78.07 -25.53
C ALA A 147 -55.13 -78.19 -25.37
N LYS A 148 -54.50 -79.21 -25.98
CA LYS A 148 -53.04 -79.33 -26.02
C LYS A 148 -52.37 -78.20 -26.81
N LYS A 149 -52.88 -77.83 -27.99
CA LYS A 149 -52.34 -76.70 -28.77
C LYS A 149 -52.42 -75.39 -27.98
N GLU A 150 -53.50 -75.17 -27.25
CA GLU A 150 -53.68 -74.00 -26.38
C GLU A 150 -52.72 -74.02 -25.19
N LEU A 151 -52.51 -75.18 -24.55
CA LEU A 151 -51.52 -75.37 -23.50
C LEU A 151 -50.09 -75.08 -24.01
N ASP A 152 -49.72 -75.61 -25.17
CA ASP A 152 -48.40 -75.38 -25.79
C ASP A 152 -48.21 -73.89 -26.15
N ALA A 153 -49.24 -73.22 -26.67
CA ALA A 153 -49.22 -71.77 -26.92
C ALA A 153 -49.13 -70.94 -25.63
N ALA A 154 -49.80 -71.36 -24.55
CA ALA A 154 -49.71 -70.74 -23.23
C ALA A 154 -48.31 -70.91 -22.62
N ASN A 155 -47.70 -72.09 -22.76
CA ASN A 155 -46.33 -72.37 -22.33
C ASN A 155 -45.30 -71.49 -23.05
N VAL A 156 -45.46 -71.23 -24.35
CA VAL A 156 -44.61 -70.29 -25.10
C VAL A 156 -44.80 -68.85 -24.59
N ARG A 157 -46.04 -68.43 -24.31
CA ARG A 157 -46.32 -67.10 -23.71
C ARG A 157 -45.70 -66.95 -22.33
N LEU A 158 -45.78 -67.97 -21.47
CA LEU A 158 -45.19 -67.98 -20.13
C LEU A 158 -43.67 -67.81 -20.20
N LYS A 159 -42.97 -68.53 -21.08
CA LYS A 159 -41.51 -68.36 -21.28
C LYS A 159 -41.15 -66.92 -21.69
N SER A 160 -41.87 -66.34 -22.66
CA SER A 160 -41.63 -64.95 -23.06
C SER A 160 -41.92 -63.92 -21.96
N LEU A 161 -42.86 -64.22 -21.04
CA LEU A 161 -43.12 -63.37 -19.87
C LEU A 161 -42.02 -63.51 -18.82
N ASP A 162 -41.47 -64.71 -18.61
CA ASP A 162 -40.38 -64.96 -17.65
C ASP A 162 -39.04 -64.33 -18.12
N GLU A 163 -38.76 -64.42 -19.41
CA GLU A 163 -37.67 -63.67 -20.08
C GLU A 163 -37.81 -62.15 -19.87
N LYS A 164 -39.02 -61.60 -20.07
CA LYS A 164 -39.31 -60.17 -19.85
C LYS A 164 -39.22 -59.77 -18.38
N ASN A 165 -39.70 -60.60 -17.46
CA ASN A 165 -39.56 -60.36 -16.01
C ASN A 165 -38.09 -60.37 -15.59
N THR A 166 -37.28 -61.25 -16.17
CA THR A 166 -35.83 -61.27 -15.97
C THR A 166 -35.15 -60.00 -16.49
N GLN A 167 -35.49 -59.56 -17.70
CA GLN A 167 -34.99 -58.30 -18.28
C GLN A 167 -35.42 -57.07 -17.46
N LEU A 168 -36.69 -57.01 -17.02
CA LEU A 168 -37.20 -55.94 -16.15
C LEU A 168 -36.47 -55.93 -14.80
N SER A 169 -36.25 -57.10 -14.18
CA SER A 169 -35.53 -57.22 -12.91
C SER A 169 -34.07 -56.79 -13.02
N GLN A 170 -33.41 -57.03 -14.15
CA GLN A 170 -32.08 -56.50 -14.45
C GLN A 170 -32.12 -54.98 -14.66
N SER A 171 -33.08 -54.48 -15.43
CA SER A 171 -33.27 -53.04 -15.69
C SER A 171 -33.48 -52.27 -14.39
N VAL A 172 -34.37 -52.74 -13.51
CA VAL A 172 -34.62 -52.19 -12.16
C VAL A 172 -33.31 -52.10 -11.38
N LYS A 173 -32.55 -53.19 -11.26
CA LYS A 173 -31.24 -53.19 -10.56
C LYS A 173 -30.25 -52.18 -11.14
N THR A 174 -30.19 -51.99 -12.46
CA THR A 174 -29.34 -50.95 -13.06
C THR A 174 -29.84 -49.54 -12.79
N SER A 175 -31.15 -49.34 -12.62
CA SER A 175 -31.74 -48.05 -12.23
C SER A 175 -31.54 -47.74 -10.75
N GLU A 176 -31.63 -48.74 -9.87
CA GLU A 176 -31.33 -48.65 -8.44
C GLU A 176 -29.87 -48.29 -8.20
N ALA A 177 -28.93 -48.98 -8.87
CA ALA A 177 -27.50 -48.65 -8.81
C ALA A 177 -27.19 -47.21 -9.26
N ARG A 178 -27.81 -46.75 -10.37
CA ARG A 178 -27.69 -45.36 -10.83
C ARG A 178 -28.30 -44.36 -9.85
N ALA A 179 -29.43 -44.69 -9.21
CA ALA A 179 -30.05 -43.84 -8.19
C ALA A 179 -29.16 -43.73 -6.94
N GLU A 180 -28.49 -44.81 -6.53
CA GLU A 180 -27.47 -44.78 -5.48
C GLU A 180 -26.27 -43.90 -5.85
N GLU A 181 -25.74 -44.03 -7.07
CA GLU A 181 -24.63 -43.18 -7.56
C GLU A 181 -25.03 -41.69 -7.59
N GLN A 182 -26.23 -41.37 -8.09
CA GLN A 182 -26.76 -40.02 -8.08
C GLN A 182 -26.97 -39.49 -6.65
N SER A 183 -27.45 -40.32 -5.72
CA SER A 183 -27.60 -39.98 -4.30
C SER A 183 -26.24 -39.65 -3.65
N LYS A 184 -25.21 -40.48 -3.91
CA LYS A 184 -23.83 -40.26 -3.45
C LYS A 184 -23.26 -38.94 -4.01
N ALA A 185 -23.44 -38.68 -5.32
CA ALA A 185 -23.00 -37.44 -5.96
C ALA A 185 -23.73 -36.19 -5.42
N VAL A 186 -25.03 -36.28 -5.16
CA VAL A 186 -25.81 -35.19 -4.53
C VAL A 186 -25.34 -34.92 -3.10
N ALA A 187 -25.06 -35.95 -2.31
CA ALA A 187 -24.52 -35.80 -0.95
C ALA A 187 -23.12 -35.14 -0.96
N GLU A 188 -22.27 -35.48 -1.93
CA GLU A 188 -20.96 -34.85 -2.09
C GLU A 188 -21.07 -33.38 -2.54
N LEU A 189 -21.94 -33.06 -3.50
CA LEU A 189 -22.24 -31.67 -3.87
C LEU A 189 -22.82 -30.86 -2.71
N GLN A 190 -23.66 -31.45 -1.86
CA GLN A 190 -24.17 -30.81 -0.64
C GLN A 190 -23.03 -30.52 0.35
N ARG A 191 -22.09 -31.46 0.52
CA ARG A 191 -20.89 -31.26 1.36
C ARG A 191 -20.01 -30.13 0.82
N GLN A 192 -19.72 -30.11 -0.49
CA GLN A 192 -18.96 -29.04 -1.13
C GLN A 192 -19.65 -27.68 -0.94
N ASN A 193 -20.97 -27.60 -1.08
CA ASN A 193 -21.74 -26.38 -0.81
C ASN A 193 -21.66 -25.94 0.67
N ALA A 194 -21.69 -26.89 1.61
CA ALA A 194 -21.55 -26.57 3.03
C ALA A 194 -20.15 -26.04 3.38
N ASP A 195 -19.09 -26.60 2.78
CA ASP A 195 -17.71 -26.12 2.99
C ASP A 195 -17.44 -24.79 2.26
N LEU A 196 -18.04 -24.55 1.09
CA LEU A 196 -18.04 -23.24 0.43
C LEU A 196 -18.75 -22.16 1.27
N ARG A 197 -19.88 -22.48 1.93
CA ARG A 197 -20.56 -21.55 2.85
C ARG A 197 -19.66 -21.13 4.01
N LYS A 198 -18.97 -22.08 4.67
CA LYS A 198 -17.97 -21.78 5.72
C LYS A 198 -16.82 -20.90 5.21
N GLN A 199 -16.38 -21.10 3.95
CA GLN A 199 -15.38 -20.24 3.33
C GLN A 199 -15.91 -18.82 3.11
N THR A 200 -17.14 -18.66 2.60
CA THR A 200 -17.80 -17.36 2.45
C THR A 200 -17.99 -16.64 3.78
N GLU A 201 -18.42 -17.36 4.84
CA GLU A 201 -18.52 -16.83 6.20
C GLU A 201 -17.15 -16.35 6.72
N LYS A 202 -16.08 -17.12 6.50
CA LYS A 202 -14.71 -16.73 6.86
C LYS A 202 -14.19 -15.54 6.03
N ILE A 203 -14.58 -15.42 4.76
CA ILE A 203 -14.25 -14.24 3.94
C ILE A 203 -15.00 -13.01 4.45
N ALA A 204 -16.26 -13.15 4.87
CA ALA A 204 -17.04 -12.06 5.45
C ALA A 204 -16.42 -11.56 6.78
N THR A 205 -16.04 -12.45 7.70
CA THR A 205 -15.38 -12.04 8.96
C THR A 205 -14.01 -11.39 8.71
N LEU A 206 -13.21 -11.93 7.79
CA LEU A 206 -11.95 -11.30 7.36
C LEU A 206 -12.18 -9.94 6.67
N THR A 207 -13.30 -9.74 5.99
CA THR A 207 -13.65 -8.44 5.37
C THR A 207 -13.99 -7.41 6.45
N ASP A 208 -14.78 -7.79 7.46
CA ASP A 208 -15.07 -6.95 8.63
C ASP A 208 -13.81 -6.64 9.46
N GLU A 209 -12.89 -7.58 9.60
CA GLU A 209 -11.60 -7.35 10.26
C GLU A 209 -10.72 -6.39 9.46
N ASN A 210 -10.59 -6.57 8.14
CA ASN A 210 -9.87 -5.63 7.28
C ASN A 210 -10.50 -4.22 7.31
N LYS A 211 -11.83 -4.10 7.35
CA LYS A 211 -12.51 -2.81 7.54
C LYS A 211 -12.13 -2.18 8.87
N LYS A 212 -12.17 -2.92 9.98
CA LYS A 212 -11.76 -2.44 11.32
C LYS A 212 -10.28 -2.09 11.39
N LEU A 213 -9.42 -2.74 10.59
CA LEU A 213 -8.01 -2.41 10.47
C LEU A 213 -7.81 -1.12 9.66
N ASN A 214 -8.51 -0.93 8.54
CA ASN A 214 -8.49 0.34 7.80
C ASN A 214 -9.01 1.51 8.65
N GLU A 215 -10.12 1.34 9.37
CA GLU A 215 -10.64 2.35 10.31
C GLU A 215 -9.64 2.68 11.45
N LYS A 216 -8.76 1.74 11.82
CA LYS A 216 -7.65 1.99 12.76
C LYS A 216 -6.48 2.71 12.10
N LEU A 217 -6.13 2.35 10.86
CA LEU A 217 -5.07 2.99 10.08
C LEU A 217 -5.41 4.44 9.75
N GLU A 218 -6.66 4.75 9.36
CA GLU A 218 -7.13 6.12 9.18
C GLU A 218 -7.06 6.92 10.48
N LYS A 219 -7.45 6.34 11.62
CA LYS A 219 -7.32 6.99 12.93
C LYS A 219 -5.86 7.21 13.31
N ALA A 220 -4.99 6.25 13.05
CA ALA A 220 -3.54 6.36 13.28
C ALA A 220 -2.93 7.48 12.42
N ALA A 221 -3.21 7.51 11.12
CA ALA A 221 -2.75 8.55 10.20
C ALA A 221 -3.25 9.94 10.61
N ASN A 222 -4.51 10.07 11.05
CA ASN A 222 -5.03 11.33 11.58
C ASN A 222 -4.31 11.75 12.88
N THR A 223 -3.96 10.82 13.77
CA THR A 223 -3.16 11.13 14.97
C THR A 223 -1.70 11.46 14.64
N GLU A 224 -1.12 10.85 13.61
CA GLU A 224 0.23 11.14 13.13
C GLU A 224 0.29 12.53 12.47
N GLU A 225 -0.70 12.89 11.65
CA GLU A 225 -0.81 14.22 11.06
C GLU A 225 -1.07 15.30 12.14
N ALA A 226 -1.84 14.98 13.18
CA ALA A 226 -2.03 15.86 14.34
C ALA A 226 -0.76 16.02 15.19
N LEU A 227 0.00 14.94 15.38
CA LEU A 227 1.32 14.95 16.05
C LEU A 227 2.30 15.80 15.25
N ARG A 228 2.43 15.55 13.94
CA ARG A 228 3.27 16.34 13.03
C ARG A 228 2.93 17.83 13.07
N ARG A 229 1.64 18.20 13.03
CA ARG A 229 1.22 19.60 13.22
C ARG A 229 1.56 20.14 14.62
N SER A 230 1.69 19.30 15.63
CA SER A 230 2.18 19.68 16.95
C SER A 230 3.70 19.87 16.99
N GLU A 231 4.45 19.03 16.28
CA GLU A 231 5.92 19.14 16.12
C GLU A 231 6.31 20.36 15.29
N GLU A 232 5.62 20.64 14.17
CA GLU A 232 5.82 21.84 13.36
C GLU A 232 5.52 23.12 14.16
N ARG A 233 4.48 23.10 15.03
CA ARG A 233 4.22 24.18 15.99
C ARG A 233 5.30 24.28 17.07
N ALA A 234 5.77 23.16 17.61
CA ALA A 234 6.84 23.13 18.62
C ALA A 234 8.16 23.69 18.05
N ALA A 235 8.54 23.31 16.83
CA ALA A 235 9.71 23.84 16.14
C ALA A 235 9.59 25.35 15.84
N SER A 236 8.39 25.84 15.51
CA SER A 236 8.15 27.29 15.39
C SER A 236 8.31 28.01 16.74
N LEU A 237 7.70 27.47 17.80
CA LEU A 237 7.81 28.00 19.16
C LEU A 237 9.25 27.94 19.69
N GLU A 238 10.02 26.93 19.32
CA GLU A 238 11.45 26.83 19.67
C GLU A 238 12.29 27.85 18.90
N LYS A 239 12.03 28.05 17.60
CA LYS A 239 12.64 29.14 16.82
C LYS A 239 12.33 30.51 17.42
N ASP A 240 11.10 30.75 17.87
CA ASP A 240 10.71 31.99 18.55
C ASP A 240 11.29 32.09 19.97
N ARG A 241 11.47 30.96 20.67
CA ARG A 241 12.20 30.89 21.95
C ARG A 241 13.68 31.25 21.79
N GLU A 242 14.34 30.81 20.74
CA GLU A 242 15.72 31.21 20.46
C GLU A 242 15.83 32.69 20.07
N LYS A 243 14.88 33.25 19.31
CA LYS A 243 14.78 34.71 19.12
C LYS A 243 14.61 35.45 20.46
N LEU A 244 13.76 34.95 21.35
CA LEU A 244 13.54 35.54 22.67
C LEU A 244 14.76 35.41 23.58
N LYS A 245 15.54 34.32 23.49
CA LYS A 245 16.86 34.22 24.15
C LYS A 245 17.85 35.24 23.58
N ALA A 246 17.92 35.38 22.26
CA ALA A 246 18.80 36.35 21.62
C ALA A 246 18.45 37.79 22.05
N GLY A 247 17.18 38.18 21.94
CA GLY A 247 16.70 39.48 22.43
C GLY A 247 16.86 39.68 23.94
N ALA A 248 16.82 38.61 24.75
CA ALA A 248 17.12 38.68 26.18
C ALA A 248 18.62 38.80 26.48
N ALA A 249 19.50 38.24 25.64
CA ALA A 249 20.94 38.44 25.70
C ALA A 249 21.29 39.87 25.28
N GLU A 250 20.78 40.35 24.15
CA GLU A 250 20.87 41.75 23.71
C GLU A 250 20.37 42.72 24.78
N LEU A 251 19.22 42.43 25.42
CA LEU A 251 18.70 43.24 26.53
C LEU A 251 19.64 43.23 27.76
N ASN A 252 20.34 42.12 28.04
CA ASN A 252 21.33 42.06 29.11
C ASN A 252 22.62 42.80 28.75
N ASP A 253 23.08 42.75 27.51
CA ASP A 253 24.23 43.54 27.03
C ASP A 253 23.90 45.03 26.98
N VAL A 254 22.67 45.41 26.63
CA VAL A 254 22.16 46.79 26.74
C VAL A 254 22.08 47.22 28.21
N LYS A 255 21.57 46.38 29.13
CA LYS A 255 21.59 46.67 30.58
C LYS A 255 23.02 46.84 31.11
N LYS A 256 23.96 46.00 30.66
CA LYS A 256 25.38 46.09 31.05
C LYS A 256 26.00 47.37 30.51
N SER A 257 25.78 47.70 29.23
CA SER A 257 26.23 48.95 28.62
C SER A 257 25.62 50.18 29.28
N LEU A 258 24.36 50.10 29.73
CA LEU A 258 23.68 51.14 30.50
C LEU A 258 24.27 51.26 31.92
N ALA A 259 24.61 50.15 32.58
CA ALA A 259 25.29 50.18 33.87
C ALA A 259 26.72 50.76 33.74
N GLU A 260 27.45 50.44 32.67
CA GLU A 260 28.74 51.06 32.34
C GLU A 260 28.58 52.56 32.01
N ALA A 261 27.50 52.96 31.32
CA ALA A 261 27.21 54.36 31.02
C ALA A 261 26.81 55.15 32.29
N LEU A 262 26.02 54.57 33.20
CA LEU A 262 25.70 55.14 34.51
C LEU A 262 26.94 55.24 35.40
N GLY A 263 27.82 54.22 35.37
CA GLY A 263 29.13 54.27 36.02
C GLY A 263 29.98 55.43 35.48
N ARG A 264 30.08 55.59 34.15
CA ARG A 264 30.75 56.74 33.52
C ARG A 264 30.05 58.07 33.85
N SER A 265 28.72 58.08 34.03
CA SER A 265 27.98 59.28 34.45
C SER A 265 28.37 59.70 35.86
N ALA A 266 28.39 58.79 36.83
CA ALA A 266 28.84 59.07 38.20
C ALA A 266 30.34 59.46 38.27
N ASP A 267 31.16 58.85 37.42
CA ASP A 267 32.59 59.15 37.28
C ASP A 267 32.82 60.53 36.60
N LEU A 268 31.89 60.98 35.74
CA LEU A 268 31.85 62.34 35.19
C LEU A 268 31.25 63.34 36.17
N GLU A 269 30.30 62.95 37.02
CA GLU A 269 29.63 63.81 38.02
C GLU A 269 30.53 64.10 39.23
N THR A 270 31.38 63.13 39.61
CA THR A 270 32.49 63.35 40.55
C THR A 270 33.60 64.21 39.95
N LYS A 271 33.89 64.10 38.64
CA LYS A 271 34.79 65.02 37.93
C LYS A 271 34.18 66.42 37.76
N LEU A 272 32.86 66.52 37.56
CA LEU A 272 32.14 67.79 37.45
C LEU A 272 32.15 68.51 38.79
N SER A 273 31.83 67.85 39.90
CA SER A 273 31.88 68.46 41.24
C SER A 273 33.32 68.84 41.67
N ALA A 274 34.35 68.13 41.21
CA ALA A 274 35.74 68.56 41.35
C ALA A 274 36.08 69.79 40.48
N ALA A 275 35.55 69.87 39.25
CA ALA A 275 35.68 71.02 38.36
C ALA A 275 34.92 72.25 38.87
N GLU A 276 33.72 72.08 39.45
CA GLU A 276 32.94 73.14 40.10
C GLU A 276 33.65 73.68 41.34
N LYS A 277 34.34 72.81 42.09
CA LYS A 277 35.13 73.23 43.26
C LYS A 277 36.32 74.11 42.84
N SER A 278 37.07 73.67 41.83
CA SER A 278 38.17 74.47 41.26
C SER A 278 37.67 75.71 40.49
N ALA A 279 36.44 75.71 39.97
CA ALA A 279 35.79 76.90 39.40
C ALA A 279 35.36 77.92 40.47
N LYS A 280 34.94 77.46 41.67
CA LYS A 280 34.70 78.35 42.82
C LYS A 280 36.01 78.96 43.34
N GLU A 281 37.05 78.14 43.48
CA GLU A 281 38.40 78.60 43.84
C GLU A 281 38.93 79.63 42.79
N LEU A 282 38.60 79.45 41.50
CA LEU A 282 38.89 80.42 40.44
C LEU A 282 38.07 81.72 40.53
N GLU A 283 36.80 81.68 40.95
CA GLU A 283 36.00 82.90 41.20
C GLU A 283 36.41 83.63 42.48
N GLU A 284 36.80 82.93 43.55
CA GLU A 284 37.37 83.54 44.76
C GLU A 284 38.73 84.23 44.45
N ALA A 285 39.53 83.63 43.56
CA ALA A 285 40.73 84.25 43.01
C ALA A 285 40.41 85.48 42.13
N LYS A 286 39.35 85.43 41.29
CA LYS A 286 38.89 86.60 40.50
C LYS A 286 38.35 87.73 41.36
N GLN A 287 37.60 87.43 42.43
CA GLN A 287 37.11 88.44 43.37
C GLN A 287 38.25 89.10 44.14
N SER A 288 39.26 88.32 44.51
CA SER A 288 40.51 88.83 45.10
C SER A 288 41.28 89.71 44.11
N LEU A 289 41.39 89.31 42.84
CA LEU A 289 41.99 90.12 41.77
C LEU A 289 41.19 91.39 41.46
N ALA A 290 39.87 91.37 41.61
CA ALA A 290 39.01 92.55 41.48
C ALA A 290 39.18 93.52 42.66
N ALA A 291 39.30 93.00 43.89
CA ALA A 291 39.60 93.80 45.09
C ALA A 291 40.98 94.46 45.00
N GLU A 292 42.01 93.74 44.54
CA GLU A 292 43.34 94.31 44.33
C GLU A 292 43.38 95.30 43.15
N LYS A 293 42.62 95.08 42.06
CA LYS A 293 42.46 96.12 41.02
C LYS A 293 41.75 97.37 41.53
N GLY A 294 40.79 97.22 42.45
CA GLY A 294 40.16 98.34 43.15
C GLY A 294 41.16 99.13 43.99
N ARG A 295 42.03 98.43 44.75
CA ARG A 295 43.15 99.04 45.48
C ARG A 295 44.15 99.72 44.55
N ASN A 296 44.49 99.12 43.41
CA ASN A 296 45.47 99.70 42.48
C ASN A 296 44.97 101.01 41.87
N ALA A 297 43.70 101.10 41.47
CA ALA A 297 43.11 102.34 40.94
C ALA A 297 42.98 103.45 42.02
N ASP A 298 42.66 103.07 43.26
CA ASP A 298 42.60 103.98 44.42
C ASP A 298 44.00 104.41 44.90
N LEU A 299 45.04 103.61 44.61
CA LEU A 299 46.45 103.99 44.79
C LEU A 299 46.95 104.88 43.63
N GLU A 300 46.63 104.57 42.36
CA GLU A 300 47.01 105.38 41.19
C GLU A 300 46.43 106.80 41.27
N THR A 301 45.19 106.97 41.72
CA THR A 301 44.59 108.29 41.94
C THR A 301 45.24 109.06 43.10
N LYS A 302 45.70 108.37 44.15
CA LYS A 302 46.47 108.98 45.25
C LYS A 302 47.92 109.29 44.84
N LEU A 303 48.50 108.47 43.97
CA LEU A 303 49.82 108.71 43.37
C LEU A 303 49.77 109.93 42.46
N ALA A 304 48.75 110.08 41.60
CA ALA A 304 48.58 111.27 40.76
C ALA A 304 48.41 112.56 41.59
N ALA A 305 47.72 112.50 42.73
CA ALA A 305 47.62 113.63 43.67
C ALA A 305 48.96 113.93 44.37
N ALA A 306 49.71 112.90 44.74
CA ALA A 306 51.05 113.03 45.33
C ALA A 306 52.08 113.55 44.31
N GLU A 307 52.06 113.10 43.06
CA GLU A 307 52.95 113.59 42.00
C GLU A 307 52.64 115.02 41.57
N LYS A 308 51.37 115.43 41.58
CA LYS A 308 50.99 116.82 41.32
C LYS A 308 51.51 117.74 42.44
N SER A 309 51.27 117.38 43.70
CA SER A 309 51.77 118.15 44.85
C SER A 309 53.29 118.08 45.02
N ALA A 310 53.95 117.00 44.58
CA ALA A 310 55.40 116.91 44.53
C ALA A 310 56.02 117.77 43.41
N LYS A 311 55.37 117.89 42.24
CA LYS A 311 55.79 118.81 41.18
C LYS A 311 55.61 120.27 41.58
N GLU A 312 54.47 120.62 42.16
CA GLU A 312 54.23 121.96 42.71
C GLU A 312 55.24 122.29 43.85
N LEU A 313 55.68 121.29 44.64
CA LEU A 313 56.73 121.46 45.64
C LEU A 313 58.14 121.56 45.06
N GLU A 314 58.48 120.83 43.99
CA GLU A 314 59.80 120.94 43.33
C GLU A 314 59.91 122.19 42.45
N GLU A 315 58.85 122.66 41.81
CA GLU A 315 58.82 123.95 41.12
C GLU A 315 58.91 125.11 42.12
N ALA A 316 58.28 124.99 43.30
CA ALA A 316 58.49 125.93 44.41
C ALA A 316 59.92 125.87 44.97
N LYS A 317 60.55 124.68 45.08
CA LYS A 317 61.96 124.54 45.49
C LYS A 317 62.93 125.05 44.45
N HIS A 318 62.70 124.82 43.15
CA HIS A 318 63.53 125.37 42.08
C HIS A 318 63.40 126.90 42.03
N SER A 319 62.20 127.45 42.24
CA SER A 319 61.99 128.90 42.36
C SER A 319 62.68 129.47 43.62
N LEU A 320 62.61 128.76 44.76
CA LEU A 320 63.25 129.17 46.01
C LEU A 320 64.78 128.96 45.99
N ALA A 321 65.29 128.00 45.23
CA ALA A 321 66.73 127.79 45.01
C ALA A 321 67.28 128.80 43.99
N ALA A 322 66.52 129.11 42.93
CA ALA A 322 66.84 130.19 42.00
C ALA A 322 66.88 131.52 42.74
N GLU A 323 65.86 131.88 43.53
CA GLU A 323 65.88 133.12 44.31
C GLU A 323 66.82 133.08 45.52
N LYS A 324 67.16 131.92 46.10
CA LYS A 324 68.29 131.85 47.07
C LYS A 324 69.62 132.11 46.39
N ASN A 325 69.87 131.54 45.21
CA ASN A 325 71.09 131.80 44.47
C ASN A 325 71.12 133.22 43.93
N ARG A 326 69.97 133.80 43.56
CA ARG A 326 69.84 135.20 43.14
C ARG A 326 70.02 136.17 44.30
N CYS A 327 69.50 135.87 45.49
CA CYS A 327 69.81 136.61 46.71
C CYS A 327 71.28 136.47 47.09
N ALA A 328 71.90 135.28 46.96
CA ALA A 328 73.33 135.10 47.20
C ALA A 328 74.20 135.83 46.16
N GLU A 329 73.83 135.83 44.89
CA GLU A 329 74.48 136.63 43.84
C GLU A 329 74.24 138.13 44.03
N LEU A 330 73.07 138.54 44.52
CA LEU A 330 72.78 139.94 44.85
C LEU A 330 73.52 140.38 46.11
N GLU A 331 73.60 139.58 47.17
CA GLU A 331 74.42 139.83 48.35
C GLU A 331 75.91 139.87 47.98
N HIS A 332 76.40 138.93 47.17
CA HIS A 332 77.79 138.93 46.70
C HIS A 332 78.06 140.07 45.69
N ARG A 333 77.06 140.59 44.97
CA ARG A 333 77.17 141.82 44.17
C ARG A 333 77.05 143.09 45.01
N LEU A 334 76.29 143.09 46.10
CA LEU A 334 76.16 144.24 47.00
C LEU A 334 77.39 144.35 47.90
N GLU A 335 78.01 143.23 48.27
CA GLU A 335 79.30 143.20 48.97
C GLU A 335 80.47 143.45 48.00
N ALA A 336 80.36 143.05 46.72
CA ALA A 336 81.33 143.45 45.69
C ALA A 336 81.17 144.92 45.26
N GLU A 337 79.96 145.49 45.22
CA GLU A 337 79.75 146.93 45.03
C GLU A 337 80.15 147.71 46.28
N ARG A 338 79.95 147.19 47.49
CA ARG A 338 80.52 147.79 48.70
C ARG A 338 82.04 147.79 48.67
N LYS A 339 82.68 146.68 48.30
CA LYS A 339 84.13 146.65 48.06
C LYS A 339 84.55 147.60 46.96
N ALA A 340 83.87 147.64 45.81
CA ALA A 340 84.20 148.58 44.75
C ALA A 340 83.98 150.06 45.15
N VAL A 341 83.01 150.34 46.04
CA VAL A 341 82.78 151.67 46.63
C VAL A 341 83.80 152.00 47.71
N GLU A 342 84.27 151.03 48.49
CA GLU A 342 85.28 151.18 49.56
C GLU A 342 86.70 151.25 48.98
N GLU A 343 86.99 150.49 47.93
CA GLU A 343 88.16 150.60 47.07
C GLU A 343 88.13 151.93 46.30
N ALA A 344 87.00 152.36 45.74
CA ALA A 344 86.86 153.71 45.18
C ALA A 344 86.94 154.82 46.25
N HIS A 345 86.56 154.56 47.50
CA HIS A 345 86.75 155.52 48.59
C HIS A 345 88.22 155.62 49.01
N SER A 346 88.94 154.49 49.00
CA SER A 346 90.39 154.41 49.18
C SER A 346 91.13 155.10 48.04
N GLU A 347 90.74 154.90 46.77
CA GLU A 347 91.30 155.62 45.62
C GLU A 347 90.95 157.12 45.67
N ASN A 348 89.78 157.50 46.18
CA ASN A 348 89.38 158.90 46.37
C ASN A 348 90.13 159.57 47.55
N GLU A 349 90.46 158.83 48.61
CA GLU A 349 91.35 159.32 49.68
C GLU A 349 92.81 159.43 49.19
N GLN A 350 93.33 158.41 48.49
CA GLN A 350 94.67 158.46 47.89
C GLN A 350 94.80 159.59 46.86
N THR A 351 93.79 159.82 46.01
CA THR A 351 93.81 160.97 45.08
C THR A 351 93.58 162.31 45.78
N GLN A 352 92.95 162.37 46.96
CA GLN A 352 92.98 163.56 47.82
C GLN A 352 94.36 163.81 48.43
N GLU A 353 95.08 162.77 48.87
CA GLU A 353 96.47 162.89 49.33
C GLU A 353 97.44 163.25 48.19
N GLU A 354 97.26 162.70 46.98
CA GLU A 354 98.00 163.13 45.80
C GLU A 354 97.68 164.58 45.41
N LEU A 355 96.41 165.02 45.48
CA LEU A 355 96.05 166.43 45.25
C LEU A 355 96.59 167.37 46.34
N ALA A 356 96.74 166.90 47.58
CA ALA A 356 97.41 167.65 48.64
C ALA A 356 98.93 167.76 48.36
N MET A 357 99.59 166.64 48.01
CA MET A 357 101.00 166.65 47.61
C MET A 357 101.25 167.43 46.32
N LEU A 358 100.30 167.48 45.38
CA LEU A 358 100.40 168.28 44.15
C LEU A 358 100.23 169.77 44.42
N ARG A 359 99.44 170.17 45.42
CA ARG A 359 99.42 171.56 45.92
C ARG A 359 100.75 171.93 46.58
N GLU A 360 101.26 171.09 47.48
CA GLU A 360 102.57 171.34 48.11
C GLU A 360 103.72 171.38 47.09
N LYS A 361 103.64 170.57 46.02
CA LYS A 361 104.57 170.61 44.89
C LYS A 361 104.39 171.84 43.99
N ALA A 362 103.17 172.37 43.85
CA ALA A 362 102.91 173.60 43.10
C ALA A 362 103.49 174.82 43.83
N ASP A 363 103.25 174.94 45.14
CA ASP A 363 103.80 176.01 45.99
C ASP A 363 105.35 175.99 45.96
N LYS A 364 105.95 174.78 45.99
CA LYS A 364 107.41 174.58 45.82
C LYS A 364 107.90 174.86 44.39
N LEU A 365 107.06 174.74 43.37
CA LEU A 365 107.39 175.10 41.98
C LEU A 365 107.43 176.63 41.81
N GLU A 366 106.51 177.34 42.46
CA GLU A 366 106.51 178.80 42.52
C GLU A 366 107.77 179.31 43.25
N GLU A 367 108.18 178.65 44.34
CA GLU A 367 109.45 178.95 45.03
C GLU A 367 110.71 178.60 44.19
N LEU A 368 110.68 177.49 43.43
CA LEU A 368 111.81 177.05 42.59
C LEU A 368 111.98 177.88 41.32
N SER A 369 110.89 178.40 40.73
CA SER A 369 110.96 179.26 39.54
C SER A 369 111.66 180.60 39.83
N VAL A 370 111.42 181.15 41.04
CA VAL A 370 112.15 182.31 41.57
C VAL A 370 113.65 182.02 41.73
N LYS A 371 114.01 180.81 42.18
CA LYS A 371 115.42 180.36 42.29
C LYS A 371 116.09 180.04 40.95
N PHE A 372 115.36 179.52 39.97
CA PHE A 372 115.89 179.25 38.63
C PHE A 372 116.22 180.54 37.87
N SER A 373 115.39 181.57 38.05
CA SER A 373 115.67 182.96 37.61
C SER A 373 116.94 183.56 38.23
N GLN A 374 117.57 182.86 39.19
CA GLN A 374 118.80 183.25 39.87
C GLN A 374 119.98 182.34 39.46
N MET A 375 119.81 181.01 39.40
CA MET A 375 120.90 180.07 39.04
C MET A 375 121.34 180.09 37.57
N GLU A 376 120.46 180.36 36.60
CA GLU A 376 120.91 180.45 35.19
C GLU A 376 121.76 181.70 34.91
N SER A 377 121.82 182.66 35.85
CA SER A 377 122.84 183.72 35.82
C SER A 377 124.25 183.25 36.22
N GLU A 378 124.37 182.08 36.86
CA GLU A 378 125.65 181.52 37.34
C GLU A 378 126.18 180.39 36.44
N ASN A 379 125.31 179.54 35.86
CA ASN A 379 125.74 178.28 35.22
C ASN A 379 126.35 178.43 33.81
N THR A 380 126.89 179.61 33.47
CA THR A 380 127.59 179.89 32.20
C THR A 380 129.10 179.51 32.28
N ALA A 381 129.52 178.73 33.28
CA ALA A 381 130.91 178.76 33.77
C ALA A 381 131.72 177.43 33.78
N LEU A 382 131.10 176.23 33.75
CA LEU A 382 131.76 174.96 34.15
C LEU A 382 131.37 173.72 33.29
N LYS A 383 132.16 172.62 33.23
CA LYS A 383 133.47 172.42 32.55
C LYS A 383 133.96 170.93 32.61
N ALA A 384 134.05 170.26 31.45
CA ALA A 384 135.23 169.49 30.95
C ALA A 384 135.93 168.31 31.71
N ALA A 385 135.29 167.15 31.96
CA ALA A 385 135.93 165.83 32.36
C ALA A 385 134.97 164.61 32.08
N ASN A 386 135.25 163.29 32.19
CA ASN A 386 136.42 162.42 32.52
C ASN A 386 136.21 160.96 31.96
N ASP A 387 137.21 160.06 32.05
CA ASP A 387 137.22 158.64 31.58
C ASP A 387 137.25 157.54 32.70
N SER A 388 137.27 156.24 32.28
CA SER A 388 137.81 155.02 32.98
C SER A 388 137.01 154.37 34.16
N GLN A 389 137.13 153.10 34.62
CA GLN A 389 137.77 151.77 34.24
C GLN A 389 137.29 150.66 35.27
N GLU A 390 137.50 149.32 35.28
CA GLU A 390 138.07 148.21 34.44
C GLU A 390 137.54 146.81 34.97
N ASN A 391 138.11 145.65 34.61
CA ASN A 391 137.78 144.24 35.01
C ASN A 391 139.06 143.33 34.89
N GLU A 392 139.25 142.04 35.26
CA GLU A 392 138.46 140.86 35.75
C GLU A 392 139.39 139.87 36.55
N SER A 393 138.93 138.70 37.04
CA SER A 393 139.73 137.76 37.90
C SER A 393 140.16 136.42 37.25
N SER A 394 141.43 136.04 37.45
CA SER A 394 142.02 134.76 36.98
C SER A 394 143.04 134.14 37.96
N GLU A 395 143.23 134.74 39.15
CA GLU A 395 144.55 134.66 39.82
C GLU A 395 144.72 133.70 40.99
N GLU A 396 143.72 133.25 41.75
CA GLU A 396 144.02 132.39 42.92
C GLU A 396 144.36 130.94 42.54
N LEU A 397 143.82 130.45 41.41
CA LEU A 397 144.31 129.23 40.73
C LEU A 397 145.70 129.45 40.08
N SER A 398 146.11 130.72 39.92
CA SER A 398 147.47 131.10 39.52
C SER A 398 148.41 131.25 40.72
N GLN A 399 147.95 131.57 41.94
CA GLN A 399 148.83 131.72 43.12
C GLN A 399 149.42 130.38 43.60
N GLU A 400 148.72 129.26 43.43
CA GLU A 400 149.27 127.94 43.76
C GLU A 400 150.30 127.46 42.71
N ILE A 401 150.12 127.83 41.42
CA ILE A 401 151.13 127.62 40.37
C ILE A 401 152.29 128.64 40.51
N ALA A 402 152.01 129.86 40.91
CA ALA A 402 152.95 130.99 40.95
C ALA A 402 153.54 131.27 42.34
N SER A 403 153.33 130.39 43.31
CA SER A 403 154.25 130.25 44.45
C SER A 403 155.48 129.40 44.04
N LEU A 404 155.37 128.53 43.03
CA LEU A 404 156.53 127.98 42.31
C LEU A 404 157.23 129.01 41.39
N LYS A 405 156.59 130.13 41.04
CA LYS A 405 157.29 131.34 40.51
C LYS A 405 158.41 131.78 41.46
N LYS A 406 158.19 131.60 42.77
CA LYS A 406 159.17 131.79 43.87
C LYS A 406 159.70 130.45 44.45
N ARG A 407 159.71 129.40 43.62
CA ARG A 407 160.95 128.66 43.33
C ARG A 407 161.45 129.09 41.94
N LEU A 408 161.46 130.41 41.74
CA LEU A 408 162.58 131.29 42.09
C LEU A 408 163.71 130.92 41.12
N ASP A 409 164.02 131.76 40.15
CA ASP A 409 164.83 132.96 40.32
C ASP A 409 166.16 132.74 41.07
N GLU A 410 166.37 131.65 41.81
CA GLU A 410 167.67 131.21 42.35
C GLU A 410 168.40 130.27 41.38
N ALA A 411 167.71 129.82 40.31
CA ALA A 411 168.30 129.67 38.97
C ALA A 411 168.63 131.05 38.31
N LEU A 412 169.02 131.99 39.17
CA LEU A 412 169.53 133.34 38.92
C LEU A 412 170.80 133.28 38.08
N ALA A 413 171.35 134.47 37.82
CA ALA A 413 172.75 134.70 37.46
C ALA A 413 173.19 134.17 36.08
N GLU A 414 173.09 132.88 35.76
CA GLU A 414 173.74 132.30 34.57
C GLU A 414 173.28 132.95 33.26
N SER A 415 171.97 133.13 33.03
CA SER A 415 171.49 133.89 31.87
C SER A 415 171.58 135.42 32.05
N ARG A 416 171.66 135.91 33.29
CA ARG A 416 171.98 137.33 33.57
C ARG A 416 173.42 137.70 33.18
N ASP A 417 174.29 136.72 32.89
CA ASP A 417 175.60 136.94 32.26
C ASP A 417 175.61 136.75 30.73
N LEU A 418 174.79 135.85 30.15
CA LEU A 418 174.56 135.83 28.68
C LEU A 418 173.83 137.09 28.15
N LYS A 419 173.30 137.92 29.06
CA LYS A 419 172.88 139.32 28.86
C LYS A 419 173.90 140.19 28.09
N LYS A 420 175.17 139.75 27.96
CA LYS A 420 176.29 140.56 27.45
C LYS A 420 176.77 140.22 26.04
N THR A 421 176.52 139.01 25.51
CA THR A 421 177.25 138.51 24.32
C THR A 421 176.57 138.82 22.99
N ASN A 422 175.30 138.47 22.79
CA ASN A 422 174.62 138.70 21.50
C ASN A 422 174.00 140.10 21.37
N ALA A 423 174.10 140.93 22.42
CA ALA A 423 173.89 142.38 22.33
C ALA A 423 175.00 143.12 21.53
N SER A 424 175.98 142.36 21.02
CA SER A 424 177.08 142.84 20.17
C SER A 424 177.15 142.17 18.79
N LEU A 425 176.88 140.86 18.65
CA LEU A 425 177.28 140.11 17.45
C LEU A 425 176.34 140.25 16.24
N ASN A 426 175.03 139.99 16.36
CA ASN A 426 174.12 140.27 15.22
C ASN A 426 173.84 141.76 14.99
N ARG A 427 174.47 142.64 15.79
CA ARG A 427 174.63 144.06 15.45
C ARG A 427 175.61 144.29 14.31
N GLN A 428 176.55 143.37 14.07
CA GLN A 428 177.49 143.42 12.93
C GLN A 428 176.86 142.87 11.64
N LEU A 429 176.02 141.83 11.74
CA LEU A 429 175.27 141.35 10.56
C LEU A 429 174.18 142.34 10.11
N ASN A 430 173.81 143.30 10.98
CA ASN A 430 173.00 144.48 10.67
C ASN A 430 173.72 145.49 9.75
N GLU A 431 174.99 145.24 9.39
CA GLU A 431 175.79 146.07 8.48
C GLU A 431 176.35 145.22 7.30
N MET A 432 176.66 143.94 7.51
CA MET A 432 177.34 143.10 6.50
C MET A 432 176.50 142.64 5.29
N LEU A 433 175.25 142.22 5.47
CA LEU A 433 174.48 141.53 4.40
C LEU A 433 173.42 142.42 3.72
N GLU A 434 173.43 143.72 4.00
CA GLU A 434 172.59 144.71 3.32
C GLU A 434 173.01 144.90 1.85
N ASP A 435 174.32 145.03 1.59
CA ASP A 435 174.86 145.48 0.29
C ASP A 435 175.86 144.51 -0.39
N GLY A 436 175.82 143.22 -0.01
CA GLY A 436 176.55 142.16 -0.73
C GLY A 436 178.08 142.22 -0.66
N GLN A 437 178.65 143.10 0.18
CA GLN A 437 180.08 143.10 0.48
C GLN A 437 180.39 142.27 1.71
N LEU A 438 181.38 141.39 1.61
CA LEU A 438 181.98 140.75 2.77
C LEU A 438 182.93 141.74 3.46
N THR A 439 182.36 142.74 4.13
CA THR A 439 183.04 143.66 5.05
C THR A 439 182.33 143.70 6.39
N LEU A 440 182.76 142.74 7.23
CA LEU A 440 183.18 142.90 8.64
C LEU A 440 182.36 143.82 9.57
#